data_AF-A0A2W4QRN7-F1
#
_entry.id   AF-A0A2W4QRN7-F1
#
_cell.length_a   1.000
_cell.length_b   1.000
_cell.length_c   1.000
_cell.angle_alpha   90.00
_cell.angle_beta   90.00
_cell.angle_gamma   90.00
#
_symmetry.space_group_name_H-M   'P 1'
#
loop_
_entity.id
_entity.type
_entity.pdbx_description
1 polymer ?
#
loop_
_entity_poly.entity_id
_entity_poly.type
_entity_poly.pdbx_seq_one_letter_code
_entity_poly.pdbx_strand_id
1 'polypeptide(L)'
;MPGIGHYVLLLCIFFFSITSLFSYGYYGGKSTAFLIGAERKRWYDYFYLASIIVGAVSSLDAIISLMDAAFALMAVPTMVSGLLLAPRVKREARRYFERMRRGGLE
;
A
#
# COMPACT_ATOMS: atom_id res chain seq x y z
N MET A 1 -15.37 29.00 14.75
CA MET A 1 -15.76 28.28 15.97
C MET A 1 -14.60 27.42 16.44
N PRO A 2 -13.70 27.94 17.28
CA PRO A 2 -12.63 27.14 17.86
C PRO A 2 -13.24 26.17 18.90
N GLY A 3 -13.00 24.87 18.76
CA GLY A 3 -13.48 23.84 19.70
C GLY A 3 -13.98 22.55 19.03
N ILE A 4 -14.88 22.66 18.04
CA ILE A 4 -15.47 21.49 17.35
C ILE A 4 -14.45 20.81 16.43
N GLY A 5 -13.50 21.56 15.87
CA GLY A 5 -12.52 21.06 14.90
C GLY A 5 -11.71 19.85 15.40
N HIS A 6 -11.33 19.81 16.68
CA HIS A 6 -10.57 18.69 17.25
C HIS A 6 -11.38 17.40 17.29
N TYR A 7 -12.68 17.47 17.62
CA TYR A 7 -13.55 16.31 17.65
C TYR A 7 -13.84 15.76 16.25
N VAL A 8 -14.01 16.65 15.27
CA VAL A 8 -14.18 16.27 13.86
C VAL A 8 -12.90 15.63 13.32
N LEU A 9 -11.72 16.20 13.63
CA LEU A 9 -10.43 15.61 13.25
C LEU A 9 -10.23 14.22 13.86
N LEU A 10 -10.56 14.04 15.15
CA LEU A 10 -10.52 12.73 15.80
C LEU A 10 -11.39 11.70 15.09
N LEU A 11 -12.63 12.08 14.74
CA LEU A 11 -13.54 11.19 14.00
C LEU A 11 -12.98 10.83 12.62
N CYS A 12 -12.47 11.81 11.87
CA CYS A 12 -11.86 11.58 10.56
C CYS A 12 -10.64 10.65 10.64
N ILE A 13 -9.72 10.91 11.58
CA ILE A 13 -8.52 10.11 11.79
C ILE A 13 -8.88 8.69 12.23
N PHE A 14 -9.91 8.51 13.04
CA PHE A 14 -10.38 7.19 13.46
C PHE A 14 -10.80 6.33 12.27
N PHE A 15 -11.72 6.83 11.43
CA PHE A 15 -12.15 6.09 10.23
C PHE A 15 -11.01 5.89 9.22
N PHE A 16 -10.16 6.90 9.05
CA PHE A 16 -8.99 6.83 8.17
C PHE A 16 -8.00 5.75 8.64
N SER A 17 -7.63 5.77 9.92
CA SER A 17 -6.68 4.82 10.50
C SER A 17 -7.17 3.37 10.38
N ILE A 18 -8.47 3.11 10.60
CA ILE A 18 -9.05 1.77 10.43
C ILE A 18 -8.92 1.32 8.97
N THR A 19 -9.28 2.20 8.02
CA THR A 19 -9.21 1.88 6.59
C THR A 19 -7.77 1.63 6.13
N SER A 20 -6.82 2.44 6.62
CA SER A 20 -5.39 2.24 6.37
C SER A 20 -4.90 0.90 6.91
N LEU A 21 -5.29 0.54 8.13
CA LEU A 21 -4.92 -0.74 8.75
C LEU A 21 -5.39 -1.93 7.89
N PHE A 22 -6.65 -1.94 7.45
CA PHE A 22 -7.12 -2.99 6.53
C PHE A 22 -6.37 -3.00 5.19
N SER A 23 -6.08 -1.82 4.64
CA SER A 23 -5.34 -1.70 3.38
C SER A 23 -3.94 -2.30 3.51
N TYR A 24 -3.17 -1.92 4.54
CA TYR A 24 -1.82 -2.45 4.76
C TYR A 24 -1.80 -3.95 5.08
N GLY A 25 -2.78 -4.43 5.85
CA GLY A 25 -2.95 -5.87 6.11
C GLY A 25 -3.17 -6.64 4.81
N TYR A 26 -4.05 -6.15 3.92
CA TYR A 26 -4.31 -6.77 2.63
C TYR A 26 -3.10 -6.71 1.69
N TYR A 27 -2.49 -5.54 1.51
CA TYR A 27 -1.35 -5.35 0.62
C TYR A 27 -0.15 -6.18 1.06
N GLY A 28 0.24 -6.13 2.33
CA GLY A 28 1.40 -6.90 2.78
C GLY A 28 1.13 -8.41 2.78
N GLY A 29 -0.10 -8.86 3.01
CA GLY A 29 -0.46 -10.27 2.87
C GLY A 29 -0.32 -10.76 1.42
N LYS A 30 -0.73 -9.94 0.44
CA LYS A 30 -0.55 -10.24 -0.99
C LYS A 30 0.92 -10.23 -1.41
N SER A 31 1.68 -9.21 -1.01
CA SER A 31 3.12 -9.11 -1.34
C SER A 31 3.94 -10.23 -0.71
N THR A 32 3.64 -10.61 0.54
CA THR A 32 4.30 -11.72 1.22
C THR A 32 3.93 -13.06 0.58
N ALA A 33 2.66 -13.25 0.20
CA ALA A 33 2.24 -14.45 -0.52
C ALA A 33 2.92 -14.58 -1.89
N PHE A 34 3.18 -13.46 -2.59
CA PHE A 34 3.95 -13.45 -3.84
C PHE A 34 5.42 -13.83 -3.63
N LEU A 35 6.03 -13.38 -2.53
CA LEU A 35 7.46 -13.59 -2.27
C LEU A 35 7.77 -14.98 -1.64
N ILE A 36 6.94 -15.45 -0.72
CA ILE A 36 7.19 -16.64 0.12
C ILE A 36 6.21 -17.79 -0.17
N GLY A 37 5.15 -17.55 -0.95
CA GLY A 37 4.12 -18.52 -1.27
C GLY A 37 2.86 -18.41 -0.40
N ALA A 38 1.70 -18.78 -0.96
CA ALA A 38 0.38 -18.57 -0.35
C ALA A 38 0.14 -19.38 0.95
N GLU A 39 0.88 -20.47 1.16
CA GLU A 39 0.68 -21.38 2.30
C GLU A 39 1.05 -20.75 3.65
N ARG A 40 1.93 -19.74 3.67
CA ARG A 40 2.40 -19.09 4.92
C ARG A 40 1.60 -17.84 5.29
N LYS A 41 0.46 -17.60 4.66
CA LYS A 41 -0.39 -16.42 4.93
C LYS A 41 -0.72 -16.23 6.43
N ARG A 42 -0.99 -17.32 7.16
CA ARG A 42 -1.31 -17.25 8.59
C ARG A 42 -0.17 -16.65 9.44
N TRP A 43 1.09 -16.91 9.08
CA TRP A 43 2.24 -16.33 9.77
C TRP A 43 2.34 -14.82 9.57
N TYR A 44 1.97 -14.33 8.38
CA TYR A 44 1.90 -12.91 8.10
C TYR A 44 0.84 -12.22 8.97
N ASP A 45 -0.34 -12.83 9.15
CA ASP A 45 -1.40 -12.25 9.98
C ASP A 45 -0.94 -12.08 11.45
N TYR A 46 -0.20 -13.04 12.01
CA TYR A 46 0.39 -12.91 13.35
C TYR A 46 1.45 -11.81 13.43
N PHE A 47 2.35 -11.74 12.45
CA PHE A 47 3.37 -10.69 12.39
C PHE A 47 2.73 -9.30 12.28
N TYR A 48 1.70 -9.18 11.44
CA TYR A 48 0.95 -7.95 11.24
C TYR A 48 0.28 -7.49 12.54
N LEU A 49 -0.38 -8.40 13.26
CA LEU A 49 -1.01 -8.08 14.55
C LEU A 49 0.02 -7.63 15.60
N ALA A 50 1.19 -8.29 15.65
CA ALA A 50 2.29 -7.89 16.51
C ALA A 50 2.82 -6.48 16.18
N SER A 51 2.96 -6.15 14.88
CA SER A 51 3.41 -4.83 14.45
C SER A 51 2.45 -3.71 14.86
N ILE A 52 1.13 -3.96 14.91
CA ILE A 52 0.14 -2.99 15.38
C ILE A 52 0.35 -2.69 16.87
N ILE A 53 0.60 -3.72 17.68
CA ILE A 53 0.85 -3.57 19.12
C ILE A 53 2.14 -2.77 19.33
N VAL A 54 3.21 -3.11 18.62
CA VAL A 54 4.49 -2.39 18.68
C VAL A 54 4.33 -0.93 18.25
N GLY A 55 3.56 -0.68 17.18
CA GLY A 55 3.24 0.67 16.71
C GLY A 55 2.45 1.48 17.75
N ALA A 56 1.52 0.86 18.47
CA ALA A 56 0.72 1.54 19.49
C ALA A 56 1.53 2.01 20.72
N VAL A 57 2.64 1.34 21.03
CA VAL A 57 3.52 1.69 22.17
C VAL A 57 4.75 2.51 21.76
N SER A 58 5.01 2.65 20.45
CA SER A 58 6.16 3.39 19.94
C SER A 58 5.85 4.89 19.81
N SER A 59 6.90 5.72 19.89
CA SER A 59 6.75 7.17 19.67
C SER A 59 6.41 7.47 18.21
N LEU A 60 5.56 8.48 17.99
CA LEU A 60 5.14 8.91 16.65
C LEU A 60 6.34 9.23 15.73
N ASP A 61 7.35 9.92 16.24
CA ASP A 61 8.55 10.30 15.48
C ASP A 61 9.32 9.08 14.95
N ALA A 62 9.53 8.07 15.81
CA ALA A 62 10.17 6.82 15.41
C ALA A 62 9.38 6.06 14.33
N ILE A 63 8.05 6.03 14.41
CA ILE A 63 7.19 5.38 13.42
C ILE A 63 7.28 6.12 12.08
N ILE A 64 7.22 7.45 12.09
CA ILE A 64 7.34 8.26 10.88
C ILE A 64 8.70 8.02 10.23
N SER A 65 9.79 8.07 11.00
CA SER A 65 11.13 7.81 10.50
C SER A 65 11.29 6.41 9.89
N LEU A 66 10.71 5.39 10.53
CA LEU A 66 10.70 4.02 10.00
C LEU A 66 9.92 3.92 8.68
N MET A 67 8.75 4.57 8.60
CA MET A 67 7.92 4.59 7.39
C MET A 67 8.62 5.32 6.24
N ASP A 68 9.28 6.45 6.51
CA ASP A 68 10.05 7.19 5.51
C ASP A 68 11.19 6.32 4.94
N ALA A 69 11.92 5.62 5.80
CA ALA A 69 12.97 4.69 5.38
C ALA A 69 12.41 3.53 4.55
N ALA A 70 11.28 2.94 4.96
CA ALA A 70 10.62 1.86 4.25
C ALA A 70 10.12 2.31 2.86
N PHE A 71 9.53 3.51 2.75
CA PHE A 71 9.08 4.05 1.47
C PHE A 71 10.24 4.45 0.57
N ALA A 72 11.32 5.01 1.11
CA ALA A 72 12.53 5.27 0.34
C ALA A 72 13.10 3.96 -0.26
N LEU A 73 13.14 2.89 0.54
CA LEU A 73 13.57 1.57 0.07
C LEU A 73 12.63 0.99 -0.99
N MET A 74 11.31 1.17 -0.85
CA MET A 74 10.32 0.70 -1.82
C MET A 74 10.33 1.50 -3.14
N ALA A 75 10.65 2.79 -3.07
CA ALA A 75 10.64 3.69 -4.22
C ALA A 75 11.68 3.29 -5.27
N VAL A 76 12.89 2.92 -4.86
CA VAL A 76 13.99 2.53 -5.76
C VAL A 76 13.62 1.37 -6.70
N PRO A 77 13.24 0.16 -6.21
CA PRO A 77 12.90 -0.96 -7.09
C PRO A 77 11.65 -0.69 -7.92
N THR A 78 10.67 0.04 -7.39
CA THR A 78 9.43 0.37 -8.11
C THR A 78 9.72 1.30 -9.30
N MET A 79 10.52 2.34 -9.07
CA MET A 79 10.91 3.29 -10.11
C MET A 79 11.79 2.62 -11.19
N VAL A 80 12.78 1.83 -10.79
CA VAL A 80 13.64 1.10 -11.74
C VAL A 80 12.82 0.16 -12.61
N SER A 81 11.94 -0.64 -11.99
CA SER A 81 11.05 -1.55 -12.71
C SER A 81 10.11 -0.78 -13.65
N GLY A 82 9.54 0.32 -13.18
CA GLY A 82 8.66 1.19 -13.96
C GLY A 82 9.36 1.77 -15.20
N LEU A 83 10.58 2.28 -15.06
CA LEU A 83 11.36 2.83 -16.18
C LEU A 83 11.73 1.76 -17.21
N LEU A 84 12.12 0.57 -16.76
CA LEU A 84 12.43 -0.56 -17.65
C LEU A 84 11.17 -1.07 -18.39
N LEU A 85 10.02 -1.10 -17.72
CA LEU A 85 8.75 -1.55 -18.30
C LEU A 85 8.04 -0.47 -19.12
N ALA A 86 8.36 0.82 -18.92
CA ALA A 86 7.73 1.96 -19.60
C ALA A 86 7.58 1.79 -21.13
N PRO A 87 8.62 1.40 -21.90
CA PRO A 87 8.47 1.20 -23.34
C PRO A 87 7.54 0.03 -23.69
N ARG A 88 7.52 -1.04 -22.88
CA ARG A 88 6.62 -2.19 -23.09
C ARG A 88 5.17 -1.83 -22.78
N VAL A 89 4.93 -1.13 -21.66
CA VAL A 89 3.60 -0.65 -21.28
C VAL A 89 3.06 0.30 -22.34
N LYS A 90 3.88 1.24 -22.86
CA LYS A 90 3.47 2.15 -23.93
C LYS A 90 3.02 1.40 -25.20
N ARG A 91 3.73 0.32 -25.56
CA ARG A 91 3.37 -0.53 -26.72
C ARG A 91 2.06 -1.27 -26.50
N GLU A 92 1.88 -1.92 -25.35
CA GLU A 92 0.66 -2.69 -25.07
C GLU A 92 -0.55 -1.76 -24.82
N ALA A 93 -0.34 -0.60 -24.19
CA ALA A 93 -1.38 0.43 -24.05
C ALA A 93 -1.87 0.89 -25.43
N ARG A 94 -0.96 1.19 -26.37
CA ARG A 94 -1.35 1.57 -27.74
C ARG A 94 -2.18 0.46 -28.42
N ARG A 95 -1.76 -0.80 -28.29
CA ARG A 95 -2.55 -1.94 -28.81
C ARG A 95 -3.92 -2.05 -28.17
N TYR A 96 -4.02 -1.86 -26.86
CA TYR A 96 -5.29 -1.89 -26.12
C TYR A 96 -6.23 -0.77 -26.58
N PHE A 97 -5.74 0.46 -26.70
CA PHE A 97 -6.56 1.58 -27.18
C PHE A 97 -6.94 1.46 -28.67
N GLU A 98 -6.08 0.88 -29.50
CA GLU A 98 -6.41 0.56 -30.89
C GLU A 98 -7.50 -0.52 -31.00
N ARG A 99 -7.50 -1.54 -30.12
CA ARG A 99 -8.55 -2.56 -30.03
C ARG A 99 -9.88 -1.96 -29.55
N MET A 100 -9.86 -1.14 -28.50
CA MET A 100 -11.03 -0.41 -28.02
C MET A 100 -11.65 0.46 -29.13
N ARG A 101 -10.84 1.21 -29.89
CA ARG A 101 -11.33 2.07 -30.99
C ARG A 101 -11.91 1.29 -32.17
N ARG A 102 -11.52 0.02 -32.36
CA ARG A 102 -12.07 -0.86 -33.41
C ARG A 102 -13.35 -1.59 -32.98
N GLY A 103 -13.93 -1.25 -31.81
CA GLY A 103 -15.19 -1.82 -31.35
C GLY A 103 -15.08 -3.25 -30.78
N GLY A 104 -13.86 -3.76 -30.56
CA GLY A 104 -13.64 -5.12 -30.08
C GLY A 104 -13.64 -5.20 -28.55
N LEU A 105 -14.82 -5.40 -27.97
CA LEU A 105 -14.97 -6.19 -26.75
C LEU A 105 -15.40 -7.59 -27.16
N GLU A 106 -14.47 -8.36 -27.73
CA GLU A 106 -14.49 -9.82 -27.75
C GLU A 106 -13.10 -10.33 -27.35
#